data_AF-A0AAD3MQS8-F1
#
_entry.id   AF-A0AAD3MQS8-F1
#
_cell.length_a   1.000
_cell.length_b   1.000
_cell.length_c   1.000
_cell.angle_alpha   90.00
_cell.angle_beta   90.00
_cell.angle_gamma   90.00
#
_symmetry.space_group_name_H-M   'P 1'
#
loop_
_entity.id
_entity.type
_entity.pdbx_description
1 polymer ?
#
loop_
_entity_poly.entity_id
_entity_poly.type
_entity_poly.pdbx_seq_one_letter_code
_entity_poly.pdbx_strand_id
1 'polypeptide(L)'
;ESQGKMNWGFLENVLSGVNKYSTVIGRIWLSVVFLFRILVYVAAAEQVWKDEQKDFVCNTQQPGCENACFDHFFPISQVRLWALQLIMVSTPSLLVALHVAYREHREAKHKRKLYQDKGSIDGGLFCTYTISLVFKISFEV
;
A
#
# COMPACT_ATOMS: atom_id res chain seq x y z
N GLU A 1 -9.32 20.23 18.03
CA GLU A 1 -8.31 19.16 18.06
C GLU A 1 -8.99 17.84 17.72
N SER A 2 -8.99 17.44 16.43
CA SER A 2 -9.65 16.22 15.97
C SER A 2 -8.62 15.10 15.87
N GLN A 3 -8.54 14.31 16.94
CA GLN A 3 -7.69 13.14 17.05
C GLN A 3 -8.23 12.04 16.10
N GLY A 4 -7.55 11.84 14.97
CA GLY A 4 -7.86 10.79 14.01
C GLY A 4 -7.70 9.42 14.65
N LYS A 5 -8.81 8.78 15.03
CA LYS A 5 -8.85 7.34 15.31
C LYS A 5 -8.49 6.61 14.02
N MET A 6 -7.23 6.23 13.85
CA MET A 6 -6.84 5.27 12.82
C MET A 6 -7.68 4.00 13.05
N ASN A 7 -8.47 3.62 12.05
CA ASN A 7 -9.47 2.57 12.16
C ASN A 7 -8.78 1.20 12.21
N TRP A 8 -8.33 0.78 13.39
CA TRP A 8 -7.62 -0.50 13.62
C TRP A 8 -8.40 -1.71 13.09
N GLY A 9 -9.74 -1.66 13.10
CA GLY A 9 -10.59 -2.71 12.54
C GLY A 9 -10.52 -2.80 11.01
N PHE A 10 -10.20 -1.73 10.29
CA PHE A 10 -9.92 -1.80 8.85
C PHE A 10 -8.61 -2.54 8.58
N LEU A 11 -7.56 -2.21 9.34
CA LEU A 11 -6.26 -2.87 9.24
C LEU A 11 -6.39 -4.37 9.59
N GLU A 12 -7.14 -4.69 10.64
CA GLU A 12 -7.42 -6.07 11.06
C GLU A 12 -8.23 -6.83 10.03
N ASN A 13 -9.25 -6.22 9.40
CA ASN A 13 -10.01 -6.83 8.32
C ASN A 13 -9.17 -7.03 7.05
N VAL A 14 -8.28 -6.10 6.73
CA VAL A 14 -7.31 -6.25 5.63
C VAL A 14 -6.35 -7.40 5.92
N LEU A 15 -5.79 -7.45 7.13
CA LEU A 15 -4.90 -8.52 7.59
C LEU A 15 -5.61 -9.89 7.61
N SER A 16 -6.86 -9.95 8.07
CA SER A 16 -7.70 -11.14 8.18
C SER A 16 -8.14 -11.69 6.82
N GLY A 17 -8.61 -10.82 5.91
CA GLY A 17 -9.05 -11.19 4.56
C GLY A 17 -7.92 -11.76 3.70
N VAL A 18 -6.72 -11.20 3.85
CA VAL A 18 -5.50 -11.66 3.16
C VAL A 18 -5.01 -13.01 3.70
N ASN A 19 -5.56 -13.53 4.81
CA ASN A 19 -5.13 -14.76 5.49
C ASN A 19 -5.95 -16.03 5.17
N LYS A 20 -6.96 -16.01 4.28
CA LYS A 20 -7.93 -17.13 4.11
C LYS A 20 -7.90 -18.07 2.85
N TYR A 21 -6.99 -17.91 1.87
CA TYR A 21 -7.01 -18.45 0.48
C TYR A 21 -5.64 -18.64 -0.26
N SER A 22 -4.47 -18.73 0.38
CA SER A 22 -3.17 -19.01 -0.29
C SER A 22 -2.17 -19.71 0.65
N THR A 23 -1.21 -20.45 0.10
CA THR A 23 -0.27 -21.30 0.85
C THR A 23 0.44 -20.52 1.96
N VAL A 24 0.47 -21.10 3.18
CA VAL A 24 0.86 -20.44 4.44
C VAL A 24 2.21 -19.70 4.33
N ILE A 25 3.17 -20.25 3.56
CA ILE A 25 4.52 -19.70 3.38
C ILE A 25 4.56 -18.44 2.52
N GLY A 26 3.85 -18.41 1.38
CA GLY A 26 3.82 -17.22 0.51
C GLY A 26 3.15 -16.02 1.16
N ARG A 27 2.23 -16.27 2.10
CA ARG A 27 1.49 -15.23 2.82
C ARG A 27 2.27 -14.55 3.93
N ILE A 28 2.94 -15.33 4.76
CA ILE A 28 3.80 -14.78 5.82
C ILE A 28 4.89 -13.93 5.16
N TRP A 29 5.47 -14.42 4.05
CA TRP A 29 6.49 -13.67 3.32
C TRP A 29 5.97 -12.34 2.78
N LEU A 30 4.83 -12.32 2.08
CA LEU A 30 4.26 -11.08 1.54
C LEU A 30 3.88 -10.08 2.63
N SER A 31 3.30 -10.54 3.74
CA SER A 31 2.97 -9.67 4.88
C SER A 31 4.21 -9.11 5.57
N VAL A 32 5.24 -9.94 5.78
CA VAL A 32 6.52 -9.51 6.39
C VAL A 32 7.24 -8.52 5.48
N VAL A 33 7.35 -8.78 4.17
CA VAL A 33 7.98 -7.88 3.20
C VAL A 33 7.23 -6.55 3.13
N PHE A 34 5.91 -6.57 3.13
CA PHE A 34 5.10 -5.35 3.10
C PHE A 34 5.28 -4.50 4.36
N LEU A 35 5.26 -5.11 5.55
CA LEU A 35 5.50 -4.40 6.81
C LEU A 35 6.92 -3.85 6.91
N PHE A 36 7.92 -4.65 6.52
CA PHE A 36 9.31 -4.20 6.47
C PHE A 36 9.48 -3.01 5.53
N ARG A 37 8.85 -3.03 4.35
CA ARG A 37 8.87 -1.90 3.40
C ARG A 37 8.25 -0.63 3.97
N ILE A 38 7.12 -0.72 4.67
CA ILE A 38 6.51 0.44 5.33
C ILE A 38 7.44 0.99 6.41
N LEU A 39 8.03 0.11 7.23
CA LEU A 39 8.94 0.51 8.30
C LEU A 39 10.17 1.24 7.75
N VAL A 40 10.82 0.67 6.72
CA VAL A 40 11.96 1.30 6.04
C VAL A 40 11.57 2.65 5.44
N TYR A 41 10.41 2.73 4.78
CA TYR A 41 9.92 3.99 4.23
C TYR A 41 9.74 5.07 5.30
N VAL A 42 9.07 4.74 6.41
CA VAL A 42 8.83 5.70 7.51
C VAL A 42 10.16 6.15 8.12
N ALA A 43 11.06 5.21 8.42
CA ALA A 43 12.36 5.53 9.00
C ALA A 43 13.22 6.40 8.07
N ALA A 44 13.26 6.07 6.78
CA ALA A 44 14.00 6.81 5.78
C ALA A 44 13.41 8.20 5.52
N ALA A 45 12.08 8.29 5.40
CA ALA A 45 11.39 9.56 5.15
C ALA A 45 11.62 10.57 6.27
N GLU A 46 11.62 10.13 7.54
CA GLU A 46 11.82 11.03 8.68
C GLU A 46 13.28 11.41 8.94
N GLN A 47 14.23 10.50 8.70
CA GLN A 47 15.63 10.71 9.09
C GLN A 47 16.52 11.22 7.97
N VAL A 48 16.30 10.78 6.72
CA VAL A 48 17.25 11.01 5.62
C VAL A 48 16.78 12.12 4.68
N TRP A 49 15.47 12.22 4.45
CA TRP A 49 14.90 13.05 3.39
C TRP A 49 13.95 14.14 3.90
N LYS A 50 14.02 14.46 5.20
CA LYS A 50 13.20 15.51 5.81
C LYS A 50 13.63 16.93 5.41
N ASP A 51 14.92 17.14 5.19
CA ASP A 51 15.51 18.47 4.97
C ASP A 51 16.24 18.60 3.62
N GLU A 52 15.86 17.77 2.61
CA GLU A 52 16.46 17.76 1.25
C GLU A 52 16.66 19.15 0.63
N GLN A 53 15.63 20.01 0.77
CA GLN A 53 15.65 21.35 0.19
C GLN A 53 16.52 22.33 0.97
N LYS A 54 16.68 22.14 2.29
CA LYS A 54 17.48 23.03 3.14
C LYS A 54 18.98 22.73 3.05
N ASP A 55 19.33 21.47 2.84
CA ASP A 55 20.73 21.03 2.70
C ASP A 55 21.27 21.26 1.28
N PHE A 56 20.42 21.64 0.33
CA PHE A 56 20.81 21.93 -1.05
C PHE A 56 21.35 23.36 -1.18
N VAL A 57 22.68 23.52 -1.27
CA VAL A 57 23.33 24.84 -1.33
C VAL A 57 23.85 25.14 -2.74
N CYS A 58 23.54 26.34 -3.25
CA CYS A 58 24.11 26.87 -4.48
C CYS A 58 25.19 27.92 -4.19
N ASN A 59 26.35 27.82 -4.85
CA ASN A 59 27.42 28.84 -4.73
C ASN A 59 27.11 30.08 -5.59
N THR A 60 26.10 30.85 -5.20
CA THR A 60 25.66 32.07 -5.87
C THR A 60 24.99 33.02 -4.89
N GLN A 61 25.08 34.33 -5.14
CA GLN A 61 24.35 35.35 -4.37
C GLN A 61 23.01 35.73 -5.02
N GLN A 62 22.65 35.07 -6.13
CA GLN A 62 21.44 35.39 -6.86
C GLN A 62 20.20 34.83 -6.14
N PRO A 63 19.22 35.69 -5.78
CA PRO A 63 18.02 35.24 -5.07
C PRO A 63 17.19 34.31 -5.96
N GLY A 64 16.70 33.21 -5.38
CA GLY A 64 15.85 32.24 -6.07
C GLY A 64 16.58 31.21 -6.95
N CYS A 65 17.89 31.32 -7.15
CA CYS A 65 18.65 30.33 -7.92
C CYS A 65 18.60 28.94 -7.26
N GLU A 66 18.70 28.88 -5.93
CA GLU A 66 18.65 27.63 -5.18
C GLU A 66 17.33 26.88 -5.39
N ASN A 67 16.20 27.60 -5.34
CA ASN A 67 14.88 27.02 -5.58
C ASN A 67 14.74 26.51 -7.02
N ALA A 68 15.20 27.27 -8.01
CA ALA A 68 15.12 26.87 -9.41
C ALA A 68 16.02 25.66 -9.71
N CYS A 69 17.24 25.63 -9.15
CA CYS A 69 18.14 24.49 -9.28
C CYS A 69 17.59 23.25 -8.56
N PHE A 70 17.03 23.41 -7.36
CA PHE A 70 16.44 22.31 -6.62
C PHE A 70 15.28 21.67 -7.40
N ASP A 71 14.36 22.47 -7.94
CA ASP A 71 13.24 21.97 -8.76
C ASP A 71 13.72 21.27 -10.04
N HIS A 72 14.79 21.77 -10.65
CA HIS A 72 15.38 21.18 -11.86
C HIS A 72 16.05 19.83 -11.60
N PHE A 73 16.83 19.70 -10.51
CA PHE A 73 17.54 18.46 -10.17
C PHE A 73 16.64 17.43 -9.49
N PHE A 74 15.66 17.88 -8.70
CA PHE A 74 14.74 17.04 -7.94
C PHE A 74 13.27 17.37 -8.27
N PRO A 75 12.81 17.12 -9.51
CA PRO A 75 11.43 17.43 -9.91
C PRO A 75 10.39 16.66 -9.07
N ILE A 76 10.76 15.47 -8.58
CA ILE A 76 9.99 14.70 -7.60
C ILE A 76 10.98 14.16 -6.57
N SER A 77 10.74 14.40 -5.28
CA SER A 77 11.60 13.85 -4.23
C SER A 77 11.51 12.32 -4.17
N GLN A 78 12.63 11.69 -3.79
CA GLN A 78 12.72 10.23 -3.70
C GLN A 78 11.64 9.67 -2.76
N VAL A 79 11.40 10.32 -1.63
CA VAL A 79 10.34 9.91 -0.68
C VAL A 79 8.97 9.91 -1.33
N ARG A 80 8.64 10.91 -2.15
CA ARG A 80 7.33 10.96 -2.83
C ARG A 80 7.16 9.81 -3.82
N LEU A 81 8.20 9.46 -4.57
CA LEU A 81 8.16 8.31 -5.48
C LEU A 81 7.94 6.99 -4.71
N TRP A 82 8.62 6.82 -3.58
CA TRP A 82 8.48 5.62 -2.74
C TRP A 82 7.08 5.55 -2.11
N ALA A 83 6.54 6.70 -1.70
CA ALA A 83 5.17 6.80 -1.20
C ALA A 83 4.16 6.34 -2.25
N LEU A 84 4.28 6.85 -3.48
CA LEU A 84 3.43 6.47 -4.60
C LEU A 84 3.55 4.98 -4.92
N GLN A 85 4.77 4.43 -4.92
CA GLN A 85 4.99 3.00 -5.12
C GLN A 85 4.29 2.15 -4.04
N LEU A 86 4.41 2.53 -2.77
CA LEU A 86 3.73 1.83 -1.66
C LEU A 86 2.20 1.91 -1.77
N ILE A 87 1.66 3.05 -2.17
CA ILE A 87 0.21 3.21 -2.40
C ILE A 87 -0.24 2.29 -3.55
N MET A 88 0.50 2.27 -4.65
CA MET A 88 0.17 1.43 -5.82
C MET A 88 0.26 -0.06 -5.51
N VAL A 89 1.25 -0.50 -4.73
CA VAL A 89 1.40 -1.90 -4.31
C VAL A 89 0.36 -2.31 -3.24
N SER A 90 -0.03 -1.39 -2.36
CA SER A 90 -1.04 -1.66 -1.31
C SER A 90 -2.47 -1.68 -1.84
N THR A 91 -2.80 -0.84 -2.83
CA THR A 91 -4.16 -0.68 -3.38
C THR A 91 -4.79 -2.01 -3.86
N PRO A 92 -4.11 -2.87 -4.64
CA PRO A 92 -4.65 -4.17 -5.03
C PRO A 92 -4.93 -5.11 -3.84
N SER A 93 -4.15 -5.00 -2.75
CA SER A 93 -4.38 -5.78 -1.53
C SER A 93 -5.65 -5.31 -0.81
N LEU A 94 -5.82 -3.98 -0.71
CA LEU A 94 -6.98 -3.37 -0.09
C LEU A 94 -8.26 -3.66 -0.88
N LEU A 95 -8.20 -3.63 -2.21
CA LEU A 95 -9.34 -3.98 -3.07
C LEU A 95 -9.78 -5.43 -2.90
N VAL A 96 -8.85 -6.38 -2.79
CA VAL A 96 -9.19 -7.79 -2.53
C VAL A 96 -9.81 -7.96 -1.14
N ALA A 97 -9.23 -7.34 -0.11
CA ALA A 97 -9.80 -7.36 1.23
C ALA A 97 -11.21 -6.74 1.27
N LEU A 98 -11.41 -5.60 0.58
CA LEU A 98 -12.71 -4.95 0.44
C LEU A 98 -13.71 -5.84 -0.30
N HIS A 99 -13.30 -6.53 -1.36
CA HIS A 99 -14.16 -7.44 -2.10
C HIS A 99 -14.62 -8.63 -1.22
N VAL A 100 -13.72 -9.17 -0.38
CA VAL A 100 -14.07 -10.21 0.60
C VAL A 100 -15.04 -9.66 1.66
N ALA A 101 -14.74 -8.51 2.25
CA ALA A 101 -15.60 -7.86 3.25
C ALA A 101 -16.98 -7.52 2.67
N TYR A 102 -17.04 -7.06 1.43
CA TYR A 102 -18.28 -6.78 0.71
C TYR A 102 -19.11 -8.05 0.51
N ARG A 103 -18.48 -9.17 0.13
CA ARG A 103 -19.17 -10.47 0.01
C ARG A 103 -19.74 -10.93 1.36
N GLU A 104 -18.96 -10.86 2.43
CA GLU A 104 -19.41 -11.24 3.78
C GLU A 104 -20.59 -10.34 4.24
N HIS A 105 -20.51 -9.02 4.02
CA HIS A 105 -21.60 -8.10 4.32
C HIS A 105 -22.87 -8.40 3.51
N ARG A 106 -22.72 -8.78 2.23
CA ARG A 106 -23.85 -9.14 1.36
C ARG A 106 -24.56 -10.41 1.83
N GLU A 107 -23.80 -11.43 2.26
CA GLU A 107 -24.35 -12.66 2.82
C GLU A 107 -25.09 -12.40 4.14
N ALA A 108 -24.53 -11.56 5.02
CA ALA A 108 -25.18 -11.16 6.26
C ALA A 108 -26.50 -10.41 5.99
N LYS A 109 -26.52 -9.51 5.00
CA LYS A 109 -27.72 -8.74 4.62
C LYS A 109 -28.84 -9.62 4.07
N HIS A 110 -28.52 -10.62 3.26
CA HIS A 110 -29.52 -11.49 2.64
C HIS A 110 -29.81 -12.78 3.42
N LYS A 111 -29.11 -13.02 4.55
CA LYS A 111 -29.20 -14.25 5.37
C LYS A 111 -29.13 -15.56 4.57
N ARG A 112 -28.46 -15.53 3.42
CA ARG A 112 -28.31 -16.65 2.50
C ARG A 112 -26.83 -16.81 2.20
N LYS A 113 -26.32 -18.03 2.31
CA LYS A 113 -24.99 -18.39 1.77
C LYS A 113 -25.08 -18.30 0.26
N LEU A 114 -24.55 -17.22 -0.30
CA LEU A 114 -24.54 -16.96 -1.75
C LEU A 114 -23.31 -17.61 -2.40
N TYR A 115 -22.27 -17.87 -1.61
CA TYR A 115 -21.03 -18.46 -2.07
C TYR A 115 -20.77 -19.79 -1.36
N GLN A 116 -20.57 -20.84 -2.15
CA GLN A 116 -20.41 -22.21 -1.67
C GLN A 116 -18.93 -22.47 -1.37
N ASP A 117 -18.68 -22.92 -0.14
CA ASP A 117 -17.41 -23.41 0.39
C ASP A 117 -16.21 -22.42 0.44
N LYS A 118 -15.70 -22.17 1.65
CA LYS A 118 -14.45 -21.40 1.89
C LYS A 118 -13.20 -22.12 1.36
N GLY A 119 -13.30 -23.38 0.92
CA GLY A 119 -12.19 -24.18 0.42
C GLY A 119 -11.93 -24.07 -1.09
N SER A 120 -12.93 -23.76 -1.91
CA SER A 120 -12.77 -23.61 -3.37
C SER A 120 -12.78 -22.14 -3.77
N ILE A 121 -11.69 -21.65 -4.36
CA ILE A 121 -11.64 -20.27 -4.85
C ILE A 121 -12.67 -20.12 -5.99
N ASP A 122 -13.80 -19.48 -5.72
CA ASP A 122 -14.77 -19.08 -6.75
C ASP A 122 -14.07 -18.32 -7.88
N GLY A 123 -14.48 -18.55 -9.13
CA GLY A 123 -13.85 -17.93 -10.30
C GLY A 123 -13.74 -16.40 -10.23
N GLY A 124 -14.71 -15.72 -9.62
CA GLY A 124 -14.66 -14.26 -9.40
C GLY A 124 -13.62 -13.83 -8.35
N LEU A 125 -13.42 -14.61 -7.28
CA LEU A 125 -12.38 -14.34 -6.28
C LEU A 125 -10.99 -14.67 -6.83
N PHE A 126 -10.88 -15.74 -7.63
CA PHE A 126 -9.64 -16.10 -8.32
C PHE A 126 -9.22 -15.02 -9.32
N CYS A 127 -10.16 -14.51 -10.10
CA CYS A 127 -9.92 -13.43 -11.06
C CYS A 127 -9.42 -12.16 -10.36
N THR A 128 -10.11 -11.69 -9.32
CA THR A 128 -9.68 -10.51 -8.55
C THR A 128 -8.31 -10.70 -7.88
N TYR A 129 -8.02 -11.90 -7.36
CA TYR A 129 -6.71 -12.22 -6.79
C TYR A 129 -5.61 -12.26 -7.86
N THR A 130 -5.86 -12.88 -9.01
CA THR A 130 -4.89 -12.97 -10.12
C THR A 130 -4.58 -11.59 -10.69
N ILE A 131 -5.59 -10.75 -10.91
CA ILE A 131 -5.41 -9.35 -11.34
C ILE A 131 -4.58 -8.59 -10.31
N SER A 132 -4.88 -8.75 -9.01
CA SER A 132 -4.11 -8.11 -7.93
C SER A 132 -2.63 -8.53 -7.95
N LEU A 133 -2.36 -9.79 -8.23
CA LEU A 133 -1.00 -10.35 -8.30
C LEU A 133 -0.24 -9.82 -9.52
N VAL A 134 -0.88 -9.75 -10.69
CA VAL A 134 -0.31 -9.14 -11.90
C VAL A 134 0.01 -7.67 -11.67
N PHE A 135 -0.92 -6.89 -11.10
CA PHE A 135 -0.69 -5.49 -10.78
C PHE A 135 0.49 -5.32 -9.83
N LYS A 136 0.59 -6.14 -8.77
CA LYS A 136 1.72 -6.07 -7.84
C LYS A 136 3.06 -6.36 -8.52
N ILE A 137 3.14 -7.43 -9.33
CA ILE A 137 4.38 -7.77 -10.03
C ILE A 137 4.76 -6.62 -10.98
N SER A 138 3.82 -6.06 -11.74
CA SER A 138 4.10 -4.96 -12.67
C SER A 138 4.56 -3.66 -12.00
N PHE A 139 4.19 -3.41 -10.74
CA PHE A 139 4.61 -2.22 -9.98
C PHE A 139 5.81 -2.49 -9.06
N GLU A 140 6.17 -3.75 -8.84
CA GLU A 140 7.39 -4.14 -8.11
C GLU A 140 8.62 -4.28 -9.02
N VAL A 141 8.42 -4.60 -10.30
CA VAL A 141 9.45 -4.64 -11.35
C VAL A 141 9.67 -3.24 -11.92
#